data_AF-A0A9D4T1J8-F1
#
_entry.id   AF-A0A9D4T1J8-F1
#
_cell.length_a   1.000
_cell.length_b   1.000
_cell.length_c   1.000
_cell.angle_alpha   90.00
_cell.angle_beta   90.00
_cell.angle_gamma   90.00
#
_symmetry.space_group_name_H-M   'P 1'
#
loop_
_entity.id
_entity.type
_entity.pdbx_description
1 polymer ?
#
loop_
_entity_poly.entity_id
_entity_poly.type
_entity_poly.pdbx_seq_one_letter_code
_entity_poly.pdbx_strand_id
1 'polypeptide(L)'
;MGKDPFRLVQDVETRENEAPQNAEPAAAPPGEAAAPVATKDGGGWNLATPWDHEAHVAFVLIGFVLLLLALALFGISVGLWFMDPGRDSIIYRMTTQRMKRD
;
A
#
# COMPACT_ATOMS: atom_id res chain seq x y z
N MET A 1 58.25 18.08 31.10
CA MET A 1 57.10 18.07 30.16
C MET A 1 56.64 16.63 29.96
N GLY A 2 55.90 16.07 30.90
CA GLY A 2 55.29 14.74 30.76
C GLY A 2 53.89 14.91 30.19
N LYS A 3 53.60 14.32 29.02
CA LYS A 3 52.25 14.29 28.46
C LYS A 3 51.43 13.31 29.28
N ASP A 4 50.42 13.83 29.97
CA ASP A 4 49.42 13.10 30.73
C ASP A 4 48.70 12.10 29.80
N PRO A 5 48.81 10.77 30.05
CA PRO A 5 48.22 9.76 29.18
C PRO A 5 46.69 9.81 29.16
N PHE A 6 46.09 10.44 30.17
CA PHE A 6 44.64 10.55 30.32
C PHE A 6 44.00 11.60 29.40
N ARG A 7 44.74 12.67 29.04
CA ARG A 7 44.23 13.69 28.10
C ARG A 7 44.12 13.19 26.67
N LEU A 8 45.07 12.36 26.24
CA LEU A 8 45.04 11.78 24.90
C LEU A 8 43.84 10.86 24.67
N VAL A 9 43.37 10.18 25.73
CA VAL A 9 42.18 9.31 25.64
C VAL A 9 40.91 10.15 25.48
N GLN A 10 40.79 11.28 26.18
CA GLN A 10 39.65 12.19 26.00
C GLN A 10 39.62 12.84 24.61
N ASP A 11 40.79 13.22 24.08
CA ASP A 11 40.89 13.82 22.75
C ASP A 11 40.56 12.80 21.64
N VAL A 12 40.93 11.52 21.80
CA VAL A 12 40.59 10.44 20.85
C VAL A 12 39.10 10.13 20.88
N GLU A 13 38.50 10.01 22.06
CA GLU A 13 37.07 9.73 22.18
C GLU A 13 36.25 10.89 21.61
N THR A 14 36.68 12.14 21.82
CA THR A 14 36.02 13.31 21.22
C THR A 14 36.18 13.37 19.69
N ARG A 15 37.31 12.89 19.14
CA ARG A 15 37.57 12.86 17.68
C ARG A 15 36.76 11.78 16.94
N GLU A 16 36.44 10.66 17.58
CA GLU A 16 35.57 9.63 16.98
C GLU A 16 34.10 10.07 16.92
N ASN A 17 33.68 10.95 17.84
CA ASN A 17 32.30 11.44 17.94
C ASN A 17 31.97 12.56 16.93
N GLU A 18 32.98 13.08 16.21
CA GLU A 18 32.87 14.29 15.38
C GLU A 18 33.27 14.07 13.90
N ALA A 19 33.14 12.83 13.39
CA ALA A 19 33.36 12.52 11.96
C ALA A 19 32.24 11.61 11.40
N PRO A 20 31.82 11.82 10.14
CA PRO A 20 30.82 12.80 9.72
C PRO A 20 29.46 12.12 9.47
N GLN A 21 28.52 12.19 10.42
CA GLN A 21 27.10 11.85 10.16
C GLN A 21 26.29 13.06 9.66
N ASN A 22 26.92 14.22 9.58
CA ASN A 22 26.36 15.52 9.19
C ASN A 22 27.19 16.15 8.06
N ALA A 23 27.38 15.41 6.96
CA ALA A 23 27.70 16.01 5.68
C ALA A 23 26.39 16.10 4.86
N GLU A 24 26.10 17.31 4.42
CA GLU A 24 24.93 17.78 3.68
C GLU A 24 24.63 16.97 2.38
N PRO A 25 23.36 16.89 1.91
CA PRO A 25 22.95 16.02 0.82
C PRO A 25 23.29 16.64 -0.54
N ALA A 26 24.48 16.34 -1.06
CA ALA A 26 24.87 16.69 -2.41
C ALA A 26 24.81 15.46 -3.32
N ALA A 27 23.62 15.20 -3.88
CA ALA A 27 23.38 14.75 -5.26
C ALA A 27 22.12 13.87 -5.35
N ALA A 28 21.06 14.42 -5.92
CA ALA A 28 20.04 13.68 -6.66
C ALA A 28 19.92 14.36 -8.04
N PRO A 29 19.41 13.72 -9.11
CA PRO A 29 19.34 12.29 -9.47
C PRO A 29 19.84 12.08 -10.96
N PRO A 30 19.85 10.87 -11.57
CA PRO A 30 18.62 10.34 -12.20
C PRO A 30 18.52 8.80 -12.25
N GLY A 31 17.33 8.28 -11.93
CA GLY A 31 16.85 7.01 -12.46
C GLY A 31 17.40 5.74 -11.81
N GLU A 32 16.50 5.06 -11.09
CA GLU A 32 16.36 3.60 -11.21
C GLU A 32 17.54 2.73 -10.76
N ALA A 33 17.58 2.40 -9.47
CA ALA A 33 17.96 1.06 -9.04
C ALA A 33 17.48 0.77 -7.62
N ALA A 34 16.54 -0.18 -7.54
CA ALA A 34 16.33 -1.14 -6.46
C ALA A 34 15.90 -0.61 -5.08
N ALA A 35 14.74 -1.11 -4.64
CA ALA A 35 14.31 -1.17 -3.25
C ALA A 35 15.46 -1.50 -2.30
N PRO A 36 15.48 -0.98 -1.06
CA PRO A 36 16.37 -1.53 -0.04
C PRO A 36 15.94 -2.98 0.22
N VAL A 37 16.63 -3.88 -0.47
CA VAL A 37 16.70 -5.30 -0.20
C VAL A 37 16.93 -5.46 1.29
N ALA A 38 16.02 -6.18 1.92
CA ALA A 38 16.10 -6.59 3.32
C ALA A 38 17.52 -7.04 3.65
N THR A 39 18.24 -6.23 4.41
CA THR A 39 19.54 -6.62 4.92
C THR A 39 19.35 -7.32 6.26
N LYS A 40 19.66 -8.62 6.21
CA LYS A 40 20.33 -9.39 7.28
C LYS A 40 19.42 -10.17 8.24
N ASP A 41 19.12 -11.41 7.85
CA ASP A 41 18.88 -12.52 8.78
C ASP A 41 20.15 -12.74 9.63
N GLY A 42 20.22 -12.03 10.76
CA GLY A 42 21.30 -12.12 11.73
C GLY A 42 21.09 -13.27 12.70
N GLY A 43 21.72 -14.41 12.41
CA GLY A 43 21.94 -15.52 13.38
C GLY A 43 20.82 -16.57 13.40
N GLY A 44 21.21 -17.85 13.32
CA GLY A 44 20.33 -19.01 13.15
C GLY A 44 19.40 -19.33 14.33
N TRP A 45 18.43 -18.44 14.55
CA TRP A 45 17.33 -18.60 15.49
C TRP A 45 16.00 -18.50 14.75
N ASN A 46 14.96 -19.19 15.22
CA ASN A 46 13.60 -19.08 14.69
C ASN A 46 12.95 -17.77 15.15
N LEU A 47 13.44 -16.66 14.62
CA LEU A 47 12.92 -15.32 14.88
C LEU A 47 11.64 -15.12 14.05
N ALA A 48 10.67 -14.45 14.66
CA ALA A 48 9.44 -14.07 13.96
C ALA A 48 9.76 -13.09 12.83
N THR A 49 9.03 -13.23 11.72
CA THR A 49 9.11 -12.26 10.62
C THR A 49 8.73 -10.88 11.14
N PRO A 50 9.56 -9.85 10.94
CA PRO A 50 9.21 -8.50 11.35
C PRO A 50 7.99 -8.05 10.54
N TRP A 51 6.98 -7.55 11.24
CA TRP A 51 5.75 -7.03 10.64
C TRP A 51 5.67 -5.53 10.88
N ASP A 52 5.07 -4.82 9.93
CA ASP A 52 4.86 -3.38 10.06
C ASP A 52 3.82 -3.10 11.17
N HIS A 53 4.09 -2.08 12.00
CA HIS A 53 3.16 -1.61 13.02
C HIS A 53 1.83 -1.13 12.38
N GLU A 54 1.89 -0.57 11.17
CA GLU A 54 0.74 0.00 10.46
C GLU A 54 -0.10 -1.04 9.71
N ALA A 55 0.29 -2.31 9.74
CA ALA A 55 -0.41 -3.34 8.98
C ALA A 55 -1.87 -3.55 9.41
N HIS A 56 -2.20 -3.25 10.67
CA HIS A 56 -3.59 -3.28 11.16
C HIS A 56 -4.46 -2.25 10.44
N VAL A 57 -3.92 -1.04 10.24
CA VAL A 57 -4.59 0.04 9.53
C VAL A 57 -4.80 -0.34 8.07
N ALA A 58 -3.75 -0.85 7.42
CA ALA A 58 -3.81 -1.30 6.03
C ALA A 58 -4.84 -2.42 5.82
N PHE A 59 -4.88 -3.41 6.72
CA PHE A 59 -5.84 -4.52 6.65
C PHE A 59 -7.30 -4.03 6.71
N VAL A 60 -7.61 -3.16 7.66
CA VAL A 60 -8.98 -2.62 7.83
C VAL A 60 -9.37 -1.77 6.62
N LEU A 61 -8.48 -0.90 6.16
CA LEU A 61 -8.75 -0.01 5.03
C LEU A 61 -9.03 -0.81 3.74
N ILE A 62 -8.17 -1.77 3.41
CA ILE A 62 -8.37 -2.64 2.24
C ILE A 62 -9.62 -3.50 2.42
N GLY A 63 -9.84 -4.05 3.62
CA GLY A 63 -11.00 -4.89 3.92
C GLY A 63 -12.33 -4.17 3.67
N PHE A 64 -12.49 -2.96 4.21
CA PHE A 64 -13.72 -2.19 4.02
C PHE A 64 -13.87 -1.64 2.59
N VAL A 65 -12.77 -1.23 1.94
CA VAL A 65 -12.82 -0.80 0.54
C VAL A 65 -13.31 -1.93 -0.36
N LEU A 66 -12.76 -3.14 -0.20
CA LEU A 66 -13.19 -4.31 -0.97
C LEU A 66 -14.62 -4.73 -0.61
N LEU A 67 -15.02 -4.65 0.66
CA LEU A 67 -16.37 -4.97 1.08
C LEU A 67 -17.41 -4.03 0.45
N LEU A 68 -17.17 -2.71 0.50
CA LEU A 68 -18.06 -1.72 -0.11
C LEU A 68 -18.10 -1.88 -1.63
N LEU A 69 -16.95 -2.12 -2.26
CA LEU A 69 -16.87 -2.37 -3.69
C LEU A 69 -17.66 -3.62 -4.09
N ALA A 70 -17.53 -4.72 -3.36
CA ALA A 70 -18.27 -5.95 -3.59
C ALA A 70 -19.79 -5.74 -3.44
N LEU A 71 -20.20 -5.00 -2.41
CA LEU A 71 -21.62 -4.66 -2.21
C LEU A 71 -22.18 -3.78 -3.33
N ALA A 72 -21.40 -2.80 -3.81
CA ALA A 72 -21.77 -1.93 -4.91
C ALA A 72 -21.93 -2.72 -6.22
N LEU A 73 -20.95 -3.57 -6.55
CA LEU A 73 -21.01 -4.45 -7.73
C LEU A 73 -22.23 -5.38 -7.66
N PHE A 74 -22.48 -5.98 -6.49
CA PHE A 74 -23.63 -6.83 -6.29
C PHE A 74 -24.95 -6.07 -6.49
N GLY A 75 -25.08 -4.88 -5.92
CA GLY A 75 -26.26 -4.03 -6.08
C GLY A 75 -26.53 -3.66 -7.54
N ILE A 76 -25.50 -3.29 -8.29
CA ILE A 76 -25.62 -2.96 -9.73
C ILE A 76 -26.01 -4.21 -10.53
N SER A 77 -25.40 -5.36 -10.25
CA SER A 77 -25.72 -6.63 -10.93
C SER A 77 -27.18 -7.02 -10.74
N VAL A 78 -27.69 -6.94 -9.51
CA VAL A 78 -29.10 -7.19 -9.20
C VAL A 78 -30.01 -6.15 -9.86
N GLY A 79 -29.63 -4.87 -9.85
CA GLY A 79 -30.38 -3.81 -10.52
C GLY A 79 -30.54 -4.05 -12.02
N LEU A 80 -29.48 -4.50 -12.70
CA LEU A 80 -29.52 -4.87 -14.12
C LEU A 80 -30.38 -6.13 -14.36
N TRP A 81 -30.32 -7.10 -13.45
CA TRP A 81 -31.11 -8.33 -13.56
C TRP A 81 -32.62 -8.07 -13.53
N PHE A 82 -33.08 -7.14 -12.69
CA PHE A 82 -34.50 -6.81 -12.54
C PHE A 82 -34.94 -5.62 -13.38
N MET A 83 -34.13 -5.19 -14.34
CA MET A 83 -34.50 -4.13 -15.26
C MET A 83 -35.53 -4.64 -16.26
N ASP A 84 -36.78 -4.17 -16.15
CA ASP A 84 -37.89 -4.58 -17.02
C ASP A 84 -37.67 -4.05 -18.46
N PRO A 85 -37.43 -4.94 -19.46
CA PRO A 85 -37.24 -4.52 -20.85
C PRO A 85 -38.55 -4.06 -21.50
N GLY A 86 -39.69 -4.23 -20.81
CA GLY A 86 -41.03 -4.12 -21.38
C GLY A 86 -41.57 -2.70 -21.48
N ARG A 87 -41.16 -1.75 -20.64
CA ARG A 87 -41.71 -0.37 -20.69
C ARG A 87 -41.28 0.44 -21.90
N ASP A 88 -40.36 -0.06 -22.70
CA ASP A 88 -40.04 0.52 -23.99
C ASP A 88 -41.12 0.12 -25.00
N SER A 89 -41.93 1.13 -25.34
CA SER A 89 -43.09 1.01 -26.22
C SER A 89 -42.84 0.31 -27.56
N ILE A 90 -41.59 0.09 -27.98
CA ILE A 90 -41.20 -0.71 -29.16
C ILE A 90 -41.58 -2.19 -29.01
N ILE A 91 -41.41 -2.83 -27.84
CA ILE A 91 -41.73 -4.26 -27.68
C ILE A 91 -43.25 -4.49 -27.75
N TYR A 92 -44.07 -3.59 -27.19
CA TYR A 92 -45.53 -3.67 -27.30
C TYR A 92 -46.05 -3.33 -28.70
N ARG A 93 -45.38 -2.42 -29.44
CA ARG A 93 -45.73 -2.09 -30.84
C ARG A 93 -45.38 -3.22 -31.82
N MET A 94 -44.33 -4.00 -31.53
CA MET A 94 -43.87 -5.09 -32.40
C MET A 94 -44.54 -6.43 -32.09
N THR A 95 -44.96 -6.69 -30.85
CA THR A 95 -45.62 -7.96 -30.47
C THR A 95 -47.15 -7.92 -30.52
N THR A 96 -47.80 -6.74 -30.52
CA THR A 96 -49.28 -6.64 -30.48
C THR A 96 -49.98 -6.41 -31.83
N GLN A 97 -49.30 -6.50 -32.98
CA GLN A 97 -49.96 -6.28 -34.28
C GLN A 97 -50.91 -7.41 -34.73
N ARG A 98 -50.97 -8.56 -34.02
CA ARG A 98 -51.84 -9.67 -34.41
C ARG A 98 -52.55 -10.36 -33.24
N MET A 99 -53.34 -9.61 -32.49
CA MET A 99 -54.47 -10.19 -31.76
C MET A 99 -55.76 -9.45 -32.12
N LYS A 100 -56.30 -9.76 -33.30
CA LYS A 100 -57.76 -9.83 -33.40
C LYS A 100 -58.16 -11.06 -32.59
N ARG A 101 -58.63 -10.82 -31.37
CA ARG A 101 -59.46 -11.77 -30.65
C ARG A 101 -60.88 -11.45 -31.10
N ASP A 102 -61.51 -12.44 -31.74
CA ASP A 102 -62.94 -12.42 -32.06
C ASP A 102 -63.77 -12.05 -30.81
#